data_AF-A0A2D6EZG6-F1
#
_entry.id   AF-A0A2D6EZG6-F1
#
_cell.length_a   1.000
_cell.length_b   1.000
_cell.length_c   1.000
_cell.angle_alpha   90.00
_cell.angle_beta   90.00
_cell.angle_gamma   90.00
#
_symmetry.space_group_name_H-M   'P 1'
#
loop_
_entity.id
_entity.type
_entity.pdbx_description
1 polymer ?
#
loop_
_entity_poly.entity_id
_entity_poly.type
_entity_poly.pdbx_seq_one_letter_code
_entity_poly.pdbx_strand_id
1 'polypeptide(L)'
;MRRKRGDLLLPAIILIIVVVIVSIIFLVQLKDPDKEVEILDIQKKKEVSPTLRTYLDEAPQAFRDKHETELIIIDQLTVEDAEDDCLFLNLRNQCLYKLAVVKNDPTLCPKIEMEPYKSACENGVGK
;
A
#
# COMPACT_ATOMS: atom_id res chain seq x y z
N MET A 1 56.67 6.13 -36.49
CA MET A 1 55.59 5.44 -35.73
C MET A 1 54.28 5.54 -36.51
N ARG A 2 53.88 4.49 -37.24
CA ARG A 2 52.58 4.45 -37.94
C ARG A 2 51.50 4.01 -36.96
N ARG A 3 50.70 4.95 -36.45
CA ARG A 3 49.51 4.63 -35.63
C ARG A 3 48.51 3.88 -36.49
N LYS A 4 48.19 2.63 -36.11
CA LYS A 4 47.15 1.82 -36.74
C LYS A 4 45.81 2.51 -36.51
N ARG A 5 45.18 3.03 -37.57
CA ARG A 5 43.87 3.70 -37.51
C ARG A 5 42.68 2.73 -37.31
N GLY A 6 42.95 1.45 -37.03
CA GLY A 6 41.92 0.41 -36.93
C GLY A 6 41.27 0.29 -35.54
N ASP A 7 41.89 0.82 -34.48
CA ASP A 7 41.46 0.52 -33.11
C ASP A 7 40.30 1.40 -32.60
N LEU A 8 39.87 2.41 -33.37
CA LEU A 8 38.80 3.32 -32.94
C LEU A 8 37.38 2.84 -33.30
N LEU A 9 37.25 1.88 -34.21
CA LEU A 9 35.93 1.40 -34.66
C LEU A 9 35.27 0.49 -33.63
N LEU A 10 36.05 -0.34 -32.95
CA LEU A 10 35.56 -1.28 -31.95
C LEU A 10 34.84 -0.59 -30.76
N PRO A 11 35.42 0.44 -30.09
CA PRO A 11 34.73 1.11 -28.98
C PRO A 11 33.49 1.88 -29.45
N ALA A 12 33.50 2.43 -30.66
CA ALA A 12 32.35 3.14 -31.22
C ALA A 12 31.15 2.20 -31.45
N ILE A 13 31.40 0.99 -31.96
CA ILE A 13 30.35 -0.03 -32.16
C ILE A 13 29.76 -0.47 -30.82
N ILE A 14 30.59 -0.71 -29.80
CA ILE A 14 30.14 -1.11 -28.46
C ILE A 14 29.22 -0.05 -27.86
N LEU A 15 29.58 1.23 -27.98
CA LEU A 15 28.78 2.33 -27.45
C LEU A 15 27.40 2.40 -28.13
N ILE A 16 27.33 2.21 -29.45
CA ILE A 16 26.07 2.18 -30.20
C ILE A 16 25.18 1.02 -29.70
N ILE A 17 25.76 -0.17 -29.50
CA ILE A 17 25.02 -1.35 -29.01
C ILE A 17 24.43 -1.07 -27.61
N VAL A 18 25.21 -0.49 -26.70
CA VAL A 18 24.75 -0.16 -25.35
C VAL A 18 23.58 0.83 -25.38
N VAL A 19 23.68 1.88 -26.20
CA VAL A 19 22.60 2.86 -26.36
C VAL A 19 21.33 2.20 -26.88
N VAL A 20 21.43 1.33 -27.89
CA VAL A 20 20.27 0.61 -28.44
C VAL A 20 19.61 -0.29 -27.39
N ILE A 21 20.40 -1.03 -26.61
CA ILE A 21 19.86 -1.90 -25.55
C ILE A 21 19.10 -1.08 -24.49
N VAL A 22 19.69 0.02 -24.02
CA VAL A 22 19.04 0.89 -23.02
C VAL A 22 17.74 1.48 -23.57
N SER A 23 17.73 1.93 -24.83
CA SER A 23 16.52 2.41 -25.49
C SER A 23 15.44 1.33 -25.59
N ILE A 24 15.79 0.08 -25.90
CA ILE A 24 14.82 -1.03 -25.96
C ILE A 24 14.23 -1.29 -24.57
N ILE A 25 15.06 -1.36 -23.52
CA ILE A 25 14.58 -1.54 -22.14
C ILE A 25 13.60 -0.42 -21.78
N PHE A 26 13.96 0.83 -22.07
CA PHE A 26 13.10 1.97 -21.79
C PHE A 26 11.78 1.90 -22.55
N LEU A 27 11.80 1.51 -23.83
CA LEU A 27 10.59 1.30 -24.62
C LEU A 27 9.71 0.17 -24.09
N VAL A 28 10.30 -0.91 -23.56
CA VAL A 28 9.55 -2.00 -22.91
C VAL A 28 8.88 -1.51 -21.62
N GLN A 29 9.60 -0.74 -20.80
CA GLN A 29 9.04 -0.17 -19.56
C GLN A 29 7.94 0.86 -19.84
N LEU A 30 8.02 1.61 -20.95
CA LEU A 30 6.97 2.55 -21.36
C LEU A 30 5.77 1.88 -22.04
N LYS A 31 5.90 0.63 -22.49
CA LYS A 31 4.83 -0.06 -23.26
C LYS A 31 3.68 -0.55 -22.38
N ASP A 32 3.88 -0.67 -21.06
CA ASP A 32 2.88 -1.25 -20.15
C ASP A 32 2.62 -0.38 -18.89
N PRO A 33 2.09 0.85 -19.00
CA PRO A 33 1.47 1.51 -17.84
C PRO A 33 0.05 0.97 -17.54
N ASP A 34 -0.56 0.22 -18.48
CA ASP A 34 -1.93 -0.31 -18.39
C ASP A 34 -1.98 -1.83 -18.18
N LYS A 35 -0.96 -2.43 -17.56
CA LYS A 35 -1.20 -3.70 -16.86
C LYS A 35 -1.96 -3.36 -15.58
N GLU A 36 -3.26 -3.11 -15.75
CA GLU A 36 -4.26 -3.38 -14.72
C GLU A 36 -3.87 -4.73 -14.11
N VAL A 37 -3.47 -4.69 -12.85
CA VAL A 37 -3.35 -5.89 -12.03
C VAL A 37 -4.74 -6.51 -12.07
N GLU A 38 -4.90 -7.55 -12.89
CA GLU A 38 -6.07 -8.41 -12.87
C GLU A 38 -6.03 -9.05 -11.47
N ILE A 39 -6.69 -8.39 -10.52
CA ILE A 39 -6.91 -8.89 -9.18
C ILE A 39 -7.70 -10.17 -9.40
N LEU A 40 -6.98 -11.29 -9.29
CA LEU A 40 -7.53 -12.62 -9.31
C LEU A 40 -8.78 -12.60 -8.45
N ASP A 41 -9.91 -12.87 -9.08
CA ASP A 41 -11.23 -12.89 -8.48
C ASP A 41 -11.26 -13.96 -7.37
N ILE A 42 -10.82 -13.58 -6.16
CA ILE A 42 -11.04 -14.34 -4.94
C ILE A 42 -12.46 -13.98 -4.47
N GLN A 43 -13.46 -14.37 -5.27
CA GLN A 43 -14.81 -14.68 -4.79
C GLN A 43 -14.79 -15.94 -3.91
N LYS A 44 -13.91 -15.95 -2.89
CA LYS A 44 -14.11 -16.80 -1.73
C LYS A 44 -14.92 -15.99 -0.75
N LYS A 45 -16.24 -16.12 -0.88
CA LYS A 45 -17.29 -15.73 0.07
C LYS A 45 -16.87 -16.08 1.50
N LYS A 46 -16.09 -15.21 2.14
CA LYS A 46 -15.96 -15.14 3.59
C LYS A 46 -17.07 -14.19 3.99
N GLU A 47 -18.04 -14.68 4.75
CA GLU A 47 -19.04 -13.82 5.38
C GLU A 47 -18.30 -12.74 6.16
N VAL A 48 -18.28 -11.53 5.59
CA VAL A 48 -17.94 -10.32 6.32
C VAL A 48 -19.02 -10.19 7.38
N SER A 49 -18.60 -10.27 8.65
CA SER A 49 -19.49 -10.13 9.80
C SER A 49 -20.31 -8.84 9.63
N PRO A 50 -21.66 -8.91 9.74
CA PRO A 50 -22.56 -7.80 9.43
C PRO A 50 -22.32 -6.55 10.27
N THR A 51 -21.59 -6.67 11.38
CA THR A 51 -21.24 -5.57 12.28
C THR A 51 -20.26 -4.57 11.66
N LEU A 52 -19.42 -4.95 10.68
CA LEU A 52 -18.37 -4.06 10.16
C LEU A 52 -18.89 -3.04 9.11
N ARG A 53 -19.97 -3.38 8.39
CA ARG A 53 -20.53 -2.48 7.36
C ARG A 53 -21.18 -1.23 7.95
N THR A 54 -21.81 -1.34 9.11
CA THR A 54 -22.46 -0.20 9.78
C THR A 54 -21.45 0.84 10.29
N TYR A 55 -20.25 0.43 10.68
CA TYR A 55 -19.23 1.37 11.19
C TYR A 55 -18.52 2.17 10.08
N LEU A 56 -18.50 1.69 8.83
CA LEU A 56 -17.87 2.43 7.73
C LEU A 56 -18.73 3.59 7.23
N ASP A 57 -20.05 3.47 7.33
CA ASP A 57 -20.99 4.51 6.87
C ASP A 57 -21.09 5.70 7.84
N GLU A 58 -20.72 5.53 9.11
CA GLU A 58 -20.73 6.58 10.16
C GLU A 58 -19.34 7.19 10.45
N ALA A 59 -18.35 7.02 9.57
CA ALA A 59 -17.06 7.69 9.73
C ALA A 59 -17.23 9.23 9.64
N PRO A 60 -16.63 10.01 10.56
CA PRO A 60 -16.73 11.47 10.57
C PRO A 60 -16.38 12.08 9.20
N GLN A 61 -17.28 12.88 8.63
CA GLN A 61 -17.11 13.51 7.31
C GLN A 61 -15.85 14.38 7.19
N ALA A 62 -15.25 14.80 8.33
CA ALA A 62 -14.01 15.55 8.38
C ALA A 62 -12.79 14.82 7.75
N PHE A 63 -12.90 13.52 7.44
CA PHE A 63 -11.83 12.73 6.84
C PHE A 63 -11.98 12.47 5.32
N ARG A 64 -13.09 12.89 4.68
CA ARG A 64 -13.38 12.55 3.29
C ARG A 64 -12.68 13.40 2.22
N ASP A 65 -12.10 14.55 2.56
CA ASP A 65 -11.65 15.51 1.53
C ASP A 65 -10.16 15.42 1.14
N LYS A 66 -9.36 14.45 1.63
CA LYS A 66 -7.91 14.45 1.30
C LYS A 66 -7.17 13.10 1.19
N HIS A 67 -7.84 11.96 1.13
CA HIS A 67 -7.14 10.67 0.99
C HIS A 67 -7.98 9.62 0.24
N GLU A 68 -8.40 9.92 -0.98
CA GLU A 68 -8.59 8.88 -1.99
C GLU A 68 -7.21 8.56 -2.58
N THR A 69 -6.92 7.29 -2.81
CA THR A 69 -5.67 6.74 -3.41
C THR A 69 -4.54 6.25 -2.47
N GLU A 70 -4.85 5.62 -1.32
CA GLU A 70 -3.97 4.56 -0.78
C GLU A 70 -4.65 3.71 0.31
N LEU A 71 -5.84 3.18 0.03
CA LEU A 71 -6.47 2.15 0.85
C LEU A 71 -6.08 0.77 0.32
N ILE A 72 -4.79 0.43 0.40
CA ILE A 72 -4.27 -0.86 -0.08
C ILE A 72 -3.77 -1.65 1.15
N ILE A 73 -4.42 -2.80 1.38
CA ILE A 73 -4.03 -3.94 2.25
C ILE A 73 -4.09 -3.72 3.78
N ILE A 74 -5.29 -3.76 4.39
CA ILE A 74 -5.43 -4.17 5.82
C ILE A 74 -6.47 -5.29 5.98
N ASP A 75 -6.85 -5.99 4.90
CA ASP A 75 -7.84 -7.08 4.97
C ASP A 75 -7.19 -8.48 5.07
N GLN A 76 -5.85 -8.56 5.02
CA GLN A 76 -5.12 -9.82 5.15
C GLN A 76 -4.26 -9.90 6.41
N LEU A 77 -4.33 -8.92 7.31
CA LEU A 77 -3.56 -8.97 8.56
C LEU A 77 -4.13 -10.09 9.45
N THR A 78 -3.42 -11.21 9.50
CA THR A 78 -3.73 -12.31 10.43
C THR A 78 -3.54 -11.80 11.86
N VAL A 79 -4.57 -11.99 12.68
CA VAL A 79 -4.78 -11.36 14.00
C VAL A 79 -3.66 -11.67 15.03
N GLU A 80 -2.82 -12.66 14.73
CA GLU A 80 -1.87 -13.25 15.66
C GLU A 80 -0.61 -12.38 15.89
N ASP A 81 -0.20 -11.52 14.95
CA ASP A 81 1.04 -10.71 15.07
C ASP A 81 0.86 -9.19 14.80
N ALA A 82 -0.39 -8.70 14.86
CA ALA A 82 -0.77 -7.36 14.37
C ALA A 82 -0.32 -6.14 15.20
N GLU A 83 0.36 -6.31 16.34
CA GLU A 83 0.82 -5.14 17.13
C GLU A 83 2.07 -4.48 16.53
N ASP A 84 2.97 -5.26 15.92
CA ASP A 84 4.23 -4.74 15.36
C ASP A 84 4.04 -4.11 13.96
N ASP A 85 3.03 -4.54 13.20
CA ASP A 85 2.77 -4.06 11.84
C ASP A 85 2.14 -2.66 11.79
N CYS A 86 1.51 -2.19 12.88
CA CYS A 86 0.91 -0.86 12.95
C CYS A 86 1.94 0.30 13.04
N LEU A 87 3.24 -0.01 13.05
CA LEU A 87 4.33 0.98 13.19
C LEU A 87 4.71 1.68 11.87
N PHE A 88 4.16 1.28 10.72
CA PHE A 88 4.41 2.00 9.47
C PHE A 88 3.72 3.38 9.47
N LEU A 89 4.55 4.41 9.33
CA LEU A 89 4.25 5.81 9.64
C LEU A 89 3.13 6.38 8.75
N ASN A 90 2.22 7.11 9.41
CA ASN A 90 0.99 7.79 8.95
C ASN A 90 -0.33 7.04 9.16
N LEU A 91 -0.33 5.72 9.31
CA LEU A 91 -1.57 4.95 9.50
C LEU A 91 -1.72 4.37 10.91
N ARG A 92 -0.77 4.64 11.82
CA ARG A 92 -0.75 4.09 13.19
C ARG A 92 -2.08 4.24 13.93
N ASN A 93 -2.68 5.44 13.93
CA ASN A 93 -3.94 5.68 14.63
C ASN A 93 -5.12 4.92 14.01
N GLN A 94 -5.17 4.85 12.68
CA GLN A 94 -6.19 4.09 11.97
C GLN A 94 -6.03 2.57 12.20
N CYS A 95 -4.78 2.10 12.20
CA CYS A 95 -4.44 0.70 12.45
C CYS A 95 -4.82 0.27 13.87
N LEU A 96 -4.42 1.05 14.88
CA LEU A 96 -4.79 0.82 16.28
C LEU A 96 -6.31 0.85 16.50
N TYR A 97 -7.02 1.79 15.87
CA TYR A 97 -8.48 1.81 15.89
C TYR A 97 -9.09 0.53 15.31
N LYS A 98 -8.68 0.13 14.09
CA LYS A 98 -9.19 -1.09 13.44
C LYS A 98 -8.88 -2.33 14.30
N LEU A 99 -7.68 -2.41 14.86
CA LEU A 99 -7.25 -3.51 15.72
C LEU A 99 -8.09 -3.58 17.00
N ALA A 100 -8.36 -2.43 17.65
CA ALA A 100 -9.20 -2.34 18.84
C ALA A 100 -10.63 -2.82 18.58
N VAL A 101 -11.22 -2.41 17.45
CA VAL A 101 -12.58 -2.82 17.06
C VAL A 101 -12.63 -4.30 16.70
N VAL A 102 -11.67 -4.81 15.93
CA VAL A 102 -11.64 -6.22 15.49
C VAL A 102 -11.38 -7.17 16.66
N LYS A 103 -10.46 -6.82 17.57
CA LYS A 103 -10.16 -7.63 18.77
C LYS A 103 -11.16 -7.39 19.91
N ASN A 104 -12.03 -6.39 19.77
CA ASN A 104 -12.90 -5.89 20.83
C ASN A 104 -12.11 -5.59 22.14
N ASP A 105 -10.93 -4.99 21.99
CA ASP A 105 -9.98 -4.74 23.08
C ASP A 105 -9.86 -3.23 23.36
N PRO A 106 -10.49 -2.72 24.44
CA PRO A 106 -10.50 -1.31 24.76
C PRO A 106 -9.13 -0.80 25.25
N THR A 107 -8.20 -1.69 25.61
CA THR A 107 -6.86 -1.31 26.07
C THR A 107 -6.00 -0.72 24.96
N LEU A 108 -6.40 -0.89 23.69
CA LEU A 108 -5.76 -0.32 22.52
C LEU A 108 -6.17 1.13 22.24
N CYS A 109 -7.38 1.56 22.63
CA CYS A 109 -7.87 2.92 22.42
C CYS A 109 -6.98 4.03 23.02
N PRO A 110 -6.48 3.93 24.27
CA PRO A 110 -5.58 4.96 24.82
C PRO A 110 -4.22 5.05 24.12
N LYS A 111 -3.84 4.05 23.30
CA LYS A 111 -2.60 4.09 22.49
C LYS A 111 -2.75 4.99 21.24
N ILE A 112 -3.97 5.41 20.90
CA ILE A 112 -4.29 6.27 19.76
C ILE A 112 -4.03 7.74 20.13
N GLU A 113 -3.18 8.42 19.36
CA GLU A 113 -2.78 9.81 19.61
C GLU A 113 -3.75 10.82 19.01
N MET A 114 -4.40 10.47 17.88
CA MET A 114 -5.39 11.33 17.24
C MET A 114 -6.75 11.21 17.95
N GLU A 115 -7.16 12.29 18.62
CA GLU A 115 -8.47 12.44 19.27
C GLU A 115 -9.69 11.96 18.46
N PRO A 116 -9.84 12.22 17.14
CA PRO A 116 -10.99 11.70 16.39
C PRO A 116 -11.03 10.17 16.34
N TYR A 117 -9.87 9.50 16.25
CA TYR A 117 -9.82 8.03 16.24
C TYR A 117 -9.95 7.44 17.65
N LYS A 118 -9.39 8.12 18.65
CA LYS A 118 -9.45 7.70 20.05
C LYS A 118 -10.88 7.74 20.57
N SER A 119 -11.59 8.85 20.36
CA SER A 119 -13.00 8.99 20.74
C SER A 119 -13.90 8.00 20.00
N ALA A 120 -13.65 7.76 18.70
CA ALA A 120 -14.36 6.72 17.96
C ALA A 120 -14.10 5.32 18.53
N CYS A 121 -12.84 5.02 18.90
CA CYS A 121 -12.44 3.75 19.49
C CYS A 121 -13.19 3.48 20.81
N GLU A 122 -13.14 4.44 21.75
CA GLU A 122 -13.77 4.31 23.07
C GLU A 122 -15.30 4.12 22.98
N ASN A 123 -15.92 4.63 21.92
CA ASN A 123 -17.36 4.50 21.68
C ASN A 123 -17.77 3.25 20.91
N GLY A 124 -16.85 2.66 20.13
CA GLY A 124 -17.10 1.53 19.23
C GLY A 124 -16.69 0.17 19.79
N VAL A 125 -15.74 0.13 20.72
CA VAL A 125 -15.29 -1.12 21.36
C VAL A 125 -16.21 -1.47 22.54
N GLY A 126 -16.76 -2.68 22.57
CA GLY A 126 -17.56 -3.20 23.69
C GLY A 126 -19.07 -2.95 23.63
N LYS A 127 -19.63 -2.59 22.47
CA LYS A 127 -21.08 -2.51 22.22
C LYS A 127 -21.63 -3.71 21.47
#